data_AF-A0A9D6RW19-F1
#
_entry.id   AF-A0A9D6RW19-F1
#
_cell.length_a   1.000
_cell.length_b   1.000
_cell.length_c   1.000
_cell.angle_alpha   90.00
_cell.angle_beta   90.00
_cell.angle_gamma   90.00
#
_symmetry.space_group_name_H-M   'P 1'
#
loop_
_entity.id
_entity.type
_entity.pdbx_description
1 polymer ?
#
loop_
_entity_poly.entity_id
_entity_poly.type
_entity_poly.pdbx_seq_one_letter_code
_entity_poly.pdbx_strand_id
1 'polypeptide(L)'
;MLAAVDNLRKTSEEVQGIASDIRSITSDPEVQSDLRETITNAREATEAAKRVAQRVEGIVEGVGGGRLGELYLEQEWNTDNGDTFTNINALLLPEAAFGAKIGVDALGQDNLVNLQAMKNWEHFRVRAGVVRSQFGIGADAMLFDRRFLLNLDAYDTRDPKLDVLGRVMFPGDFYLLGGYRDVTDTDDRMPVIGAGKRF
;
A
#
# COMPACT_ATOMS: atom_id res chain seq x y z
N MET A 1 -11.92 -11.38 -6.03
CA MET A 1 -11.99 -10.64 -4.75
C MET A 1 -12.44 -11.49 -3.57
N LEU A 2 -13.41 -12.41 -3.70
CA LEU A 2 -13.69 -13.40 -2.64
C LEU A 2 -12.43 -14.13 -2.16
N ALA A 3 -11.55 -14.54 -3.07
CA ALA A 3 -10.26 -15.15 -2.72
C ALA A 3 -9.29 -14.20 -1.97
N ALA A 4 -9.34 -12.89 -2.23
CA ALA A 4 -8.50 -11.91 -1.53
C ALA A 4 -9.00 -11.70 -0.09
N VAL A 5 -10.32 -11.59 0.10
CA VAL A 5 -10.93 -11.51 1.43
C VAL A 5 -10.70 -12.80 2.22
N ASP A 6 -10.82 -13.96 1.57
CA ASP A 6 -10.62 -15.26 2.25
C ASP A 6 -9.13 -15.52 2.56
N ASN A 7 -8.21 -15.09 1.69
CA ASN A 7 -6.77 -15.10 1.98
C ASN A 7 -6.42 -14.14 3.12
N LEU A 8 -6.99 -12.93 3.16
CA LEU A 8 -6.78 -11.98 4.26
C LEU A 8 -7.35 -12.51 5.58
N ARG A 9 -8.51 -13.17 5.55
CA ARG A 9 -9.09 -13.84 6.72
C ARG A 9 -8.16 -14.95 7.23
N LYS A 10 -7.66 -15.80 6.33
CA LYS A 10 -6.73 -16.88 6.68
C LYS A 10 -5.43 -16.33 7.27
N THR A 11 -4.85 -15.29 6.67
CA THR A 11 -3.68 -14.60 7.23
C THR A 11 -3.98 -14.00 8.60
N SER A 12 -5.18 -13.43 8.82
CA SER A 12 -5.59 -12.95 10.14
C SER A 12 -5.63 -14.05 11.20
N GLU A 13 -6.14 -15.23 10.83
CA GLU A 13 -6.22 -16.40 11.71
C GLU A 13 -4.83 -16.93 12.04
N GLU A 14 -3.92 -16.98 11.06
CA GLU A 14 -2.52 -17.37 11.24
C GLU A 14 -1.77 -16.39 12.16
N VAL A 15 -1.95 -15.07 11.99
CA VAL A 15 -1.37 -14.04 12.87
C VAL A 15 -1.89 -14.18 14.31
N GLN A 16 -3.18 -14.49 14.50
CA GLN A 16 -3.74 -14.76 15.84
C GLN A 16 -3.12 -16.01 16.49
N GLY A 17 -2.87 -17.06 15.70
CA GLY A 17 -2.18 -18.27 16.17
C GLY A 17 -0.77 -17.97 16.67
N ILE A 18 0.02 -17.25 15.86
CA ILE A 18 1.38 -16.83 16.22
C ILE A 18 1.38 -16.00 17.52
N ALA A 19 0.42 -15.07 17.66
CA ALA A 19 0.30 -14.25 18.87
C ALA A 19 0.01 -15.06 20.14
N SER A 20 -0.69 -16.19 20.00
CA SER A 20 -0.96 -17.11 21.11
C SER A 20 0.31 -17.85 21.56
N ASP A 21 1.15 -18.25 20.61
CA ASP A 21 2.30 -19.15 20.82
C ASP A 21 3.55 -18.43 21.34
N ILE A 22 3.73 -17.13 21.03
CA ILE A 22 4.92 -16.36 21.40
C ILE A 22 5.13 -16.23 22.92
N ARG A 23 4.06 -16.29 23.73
CA ARG A 23 4.18 -16.32 25.21
C ARG A 23 5.02 -17.47 25.73
N SER A 24 5.29 -18.49 24.91
CA SER A 24 6.02 -19.70 25.30
C SER A 24 7.47 -19.79 24.82
N ILE A 25 7.96 -18.88 23.95
CA ILE A 25 9.19 -19.14 23.16
C ILE A 25 10.40 -18.27 23.54
N THR A 26 10.24 -17.05 24.07
CA THR A 26 11.40 -16.17 24.34
C THR A 26 11.32 -15.45 25.68
N SER A 27 12.43 -15.46 26.43
CA SER A 27 12.58 -14.76 27.72
C SER A 27 13.19 -13.36 27.57
N ASP A 28 13.50 -12.93 26.35
CA ASP A 28 14.10 -11.62 26.07
C ASP A 28 13.03 -10.51 26.00
N PRO A 29 13.07 -9.49 26.88
CA PRO A 29 12.06 -8.43 26.92
C PRO A 29 12.00 -7.56 25.66
N GLU A 30 13.13 -7.31 24.98
CA GLU A 30 13.15 -6.46 23.77
C GLU A 30 12.51 -7.21 22.60
N VAL A 31 12.86 -8.49 22.44
CA VAL A 31 12.26 -9.35 21.41
C VAL A 31 10.76 -9.50 21.63
N GLN A 32 10.28 -9.60 22.88
CA GLN A 32 8.86 -9.62 23.17
C GLN A 32 8.14 -8.31 22.80
N SER A 33 8.80 -7.17 23.00
CA SER A 33 8.26 -5.85 22.67
C SER A 33 8.09 -5.68 21.16
N ASP A 34 9.14 -5.95 20.40
CA ASP A 34 9.15 -5.80 18.93
C ASP A 34 8.16 -6.75 18.26
N LEU A 35 8.06 -7.99 18.76
CA LEU A 35 7.07 -8.96 18.29
C LEU A 35 5.65 -8.53 18.61
N ARG A 36 5.41 -7.94 19.79
CA ARG A 36 4.09 -7.42 20.17
C ARG A 36 3.68 -6.24 19.29
N GLU A 37 4.59 -5.34 19.00
CA GLU A 37 4.36 -4.22 18.08
C GLU A 37 4.07 -4.74 16.66
N THR A 38 4.88 -5.66 16.16
CA THR A 38 4.68 -6.29 14.84
C THR A 38 3.30 -6.96 14.75
N ILE A 39 2.88 -7.70 15.76
CA ILE A 39 1.55 -8.34 15.81
C ILE A 39 0.44 -7.29 15.83
N THR A 40 0.62 -6.21 16.59
CA THR A 40 -0.37 -5.13 16.67
C THR A 40 -0.53 -4.46 15.32
N ASN A 41 0.58 -4.08 14.67
CA ASN A 41 0.60 -3.48 13.35
C ASN A 41 0.01 -4.42 12.29
N ALA A 42 0.36 -5.71 12.34
CA ALA A 42 -0.21 -6.72 11.43
C ALA A 42 -1.73 -6.89 11.60
N ARG A 43 -2.23 -6.85 12.84
CA ARG A 43 -3.67 -6.90 13.13
C ARG A 43 -4.37 -5.65 12.59
N GLU A 44 -3.83 -4.47 12.87
CA GLU A 44 -4.40 -3.21 12.38
C GLU A 44 -4.41 -3.15 10.85
N ALA A 45 -3.33 -3.60 10.21
CA ALA A 45 -3.22 -3.80 8.77
C ALA A 45 -4.31 -4.71 8.22
N THR A 46 -4.51 -5.85 8.86
CA THR A 46 -5.54 -6.81 8.44
C THR A 46 -6.95 -6.21 8.55
N GLU A 47 -7.25 -5.52 9.64
CA GLU A 47 -8.56 -4.87 9.83
C GLU A 47 -8.77 -3.72 8.83
N ALA A 48 -7.73 -2.93 8.55
CA ALA A 48 -7.77 -1.87 7.54
C ALA A 48 -7.99 -2.45 6.13
N ALA A 49 -7.23 -3.49 5.76
CA ALA A 49 -7.40 -4.21 4.49
C ALA A 49 -8.83 -4.77 4.35
N LYS A 50 -9.37 -5.38 5.41
CA LYS A 50 -10.75 -5.87 5.42
C LYS A 50 -11.77 -4.76 5.20
N ARG A 51 -11.63 -3.62 5.88
CA ARG A 51 -12.53 -2.46 5.70
C ARG A 51 -12.48 -1.91 4.28
N VAL A 52 -11.28 -1.79 3.71
CA VAL A 52 -11.09 -1.33 2.32
C VAL A 52 -11.74 -2.33 1.36
N ALA A 53 -11.46 -3.62 1.51
CA ALA A 53 -12.04 -4.67 0.68
C ALA A 53 -13.57 -4.70 0.73
N GLN A 54 -14.18 -4.60 1.92
CA GLN A 54 -15.63 -4.53 2.08
C GLN A 54 -16.25 -3.32 1.38
N ARG A 55 -15.60 -2.15 1.46
CA ARG A 55 -16.05 -0.95 0.75
C ARG A 55 -15.95 -1.11 -0.77
N VAL A 56 -14.88 -1.75 -1.25
CA VAL A 56 -14.72 -2.09 -2.67
C VAL A 56 -15.86 -3.02 -3.11
N GLU A 57 -16.12 -4.10 -2.37
CA GLU A 57 -17.17 -5.08 -2.68
C GLU A 57 -18.55 -4.42 -2.86
N GLY A 58 -18.93 -3.50 -1.96
CA GLY A 58 -20.21 -2.78 -2.07
C GLY A 58 -20.31 -1.82 -3.27
N ILE A 59 -19.20 -1.37 -3.85
CA ILE A 59 -19.17 -0.49 -5.04
C ILE A 59 -19.23 -1.31 -6.33
N VAL A 60 -18.73 -2.56 -6.29
CA VAL A 60 -18.55 -3.39 -7.49
C VAL A 60 -19.70 -4.39 -7.72
N GLU A 61 -20.61 -4.54 -6.75
CA GLU A 61 -21.88 -5.25 -6.93
C GLU A 61 -22.70 -4.60 -8.06
N GLY A 62 -22.73 -5.24 -9.23
CA GLY A 62 -23.55 -4.83 -10.38
C GLY A 62 -22.78 -4.36 -11.61
N VAL A 63 -21.44 -4.27 -11.57
CA VAL A 63 -20.61 -3.87 -12.71
C VAL A 63 -20.06 -5.11 -13.44
N GLY A 64 -20.50 -5.34 -14.67
CA GLY A 64 -20.05 -6.48 -15.49
C GLY A 64 -18.76 -6.20 -16.26
N GLY A 65 -17.77 -7.11 -16.13
CA GLY A 65 -16.57 -7.20 -16.99
C GLY A 65 -15.33 -6.44 -16.49
N GLY A 66 -14.20 -7.15 -16.33
CA GLY A 66 -12.89 -6.60 -15.93
C GLY A 66 -12.53 -6.81 -14.46
N ARG A 67 -11.26 -6.61 -14.09
CA ARG A 67 -10.85 -6.67 -12.67
C ARG A 67 -11.42 -5.45 -11.94
N LEU A 68 -12.38 -5.69 -11.05
CA LEU A 68 -13.16 -4.63 -10.39
C LEU A 68 -12.43 -3.94 -9.24
N GLY A 69 -11.46 -4.63 -8.64
CA GLY A 69 -10.65 -4.13 -7.55
C GLY A 69 -9.29 -4.82 -7.53
N GLU A 70 -8.27 -4.07 -7.12
CA GLU A 70 -6.91 -4.56 -6.93
C GLU A 70 -6.39 -4.02 -5.60
N LEU A 71 -6.00 -4.91 -4.69
CA LEU A 71 -5.49 -4.53 -3.37
C LEU A 71 -3.96 -4.65 -3.35
N TYR A 72 -3.31 -3.63 -2.80
CA TYR A 72 -1.87 -3.57 -2.56
C TYR A 72 -1.64 -3.55 -1.05
N LEU A 73 -0.83 -4.48 -0.59
CA LEU A 73 -0.25 -4.49 0.74
C LEU A 73 1.26 -4.39 0.59
N GLU A 74 1.85 -3.37 1.21
CA GLU A 74 3.24 -2.98 0.98
C GLU A 74 3.89 -2.63 2.32
N GLN A 75 5.11 -3.10 2.50
CA GLN A 75 5.96 -2.73 3.62
C GLN A 75 7.17 -1.99 3.06
N GLU A 76 7.42 -0.79 3.58
CA GLU A 76 8.57 0.05 3.25
C GLU A 76 9.50 0.18 4.45
N TRP A 77 10.77 0.41 4.16
CA TRP A 77 11.83 0.70 5.11
C TRP A 77 12.59 1.94 4.63
N ASN A 78 12.70 2.94 5.49
CA ASN A 78 13.58 4.07 5.29
C ASN A 78 15.03 3.62 5.54
N THR A 79 15.89 3.75 4.54
CA THR A 79 17.28 3.26 4.64
C THR A 79 18.19 4.18 5.44
N ASP A 80 17.76 5.42 5.73
CA ASP A 80 18.58 6.40 6.44
C ASP A 80 18.41 6.30 7.96
N ASN A 81 17.19 6.07 8.44
CA ASN A 81 16.89 6.02 9.88
C ASN A 81 16.31 4.69 10.39
N GLY A 82 15.95 3.76 9.49
CA GLY A 82 15.40 2.45 9.83
C GLY A 82 13.89 2.43 10.09
N ASP A 83 13.19 3.56 9.94
CA ASP A 83 11.73 3.61 10.10
C ASP A 83 11.04 2.67 9.10
N THR A 84 9.92 2.09 9.52
CA THR A 84 9.18 1.13 8.70
C THR A 84 7.76 1.62 8.48
N PHE A 85 7.19 1.40 7.30
CA PHE A 85 5.84 1.88 6.99
C PHE A 85 5.02 0.78 6.34
N THR A 86 3.85 0.50 6.91
CA THR A 86 2.87 -0.39 6.29
C THR A 86 1.87 0.43 5.47
N ASN A 87 1.77 0.15 4.18
CA ASN A 87 0.87 0.84 3.26
C ASN A 87 -0.18 -0.14 2.71
N ILE A 88 -1.45 0.28 2.71
CA ILE A 88 -2.58 -0.51 2.22
C ILE A 88 -3.40 0.36 1.27
N ASN A 89 -3.43 -0.01 0.00
CA ASN A 89 -4.13 0.73 -1.03
C ASN A 89 -4.96 -0.20 -1.90
N ALA A 90 -6.15 0.23 -2.31
CA ALA A 90 -6.97 -0.44 -3.29
C ALA A 90 -7.23 0.46 -4.50
N LEU A 91 -7.13 -0.12 -5.68
CA LEU A 91 -7.56 0.49 -6.93
C LEU A 91 -8.93 -0.07 -7.31
N LEU A 92 -9.89 0.81 -7.54
CA LEU A 92 -11.23 0.51 -8.03
C LEU A 92 -11.25 0.69 -9.54
N LEU A 93 -11.74 -0.33 -10.25
CA LEU A 93 -11.76 -0.35 -11.73
C LEU A 93 -10.39 -0.03 -12.36
N PRO A 94 -9.29 -0.71 -11.95
CA PRO A 94 -7.93 -0.43 -12.42
C PRO A 94 -7.71 -0.56 -13.93
N GLU A 95 -8.61 -1.25 -14.63
CA GLU A 95 -8.56 -1.50 -16.08
C GLU A 95 -9.55 -0.66 -16.88
N ALA A 96 -10.53 -0.02 -16.23
CA ALA A 96 -11.48 0.86 -16.90
C ALA A 96 -10.83 2.19 -17.24
N ALA A 97 -11.38 2.95 -18.21
CA ALA A 97 -10.87 4.27 -18.57
C ALA A 97 -10.81 5.24 -17.37
N PHE A 98 -11.72 5.09 -16.42
CA PHE A 98 -11.76 5.84 -15.16
C PHE A 98 -11.88 4.88 -13.98
N GLY A 99 -11.25 5.24 -12.88
CA GLY A 99 -11.35 4.50 -11.63
C GLY A 99 -11.00 5.37 -10.42
N ALA A 100 -10.70 4.74 -9.29
CA ALA A 100 -10.24 5.44 -8.10
C ALA A 100 -9.16 4.68 -7.34
N LYS A 101 -8.35 5.39 -6.54
CA LYS A 101 -7.45 4.82 -5.52
C LYS A 101 -8.00 5.21 -4.15
N ILE A 102 -8.10 4.24 -3.25
CA ILE A 102 -8.41 4.46 -1.84
C ILE A 102 -7.37 3.74 -0.98
N GLY A 103 -6.97 4.29 0.16
CA GLY A 103 -6.01 3.60 1.00
C GLY A 103 -5.53 4.39 2.20
N VAL A 104 -4.61 3.78 2.94
CA VAL A 104 -3.90 4.37 4.08
C VAL A 104 -2.43 3.98 3.97
N ASP A 105 -1.56 4.97 3.95
CA ASP A 105 -0.10 4.81 4.03
C ASP A 105 0.35 5.07 5.48
N ALA A 106 1.51 4.53 5.86
CA ALA A 106 2.05 4.65 7.23
C ALA A 106 1.03 4.24 8.31
N LEU A 107 0.35 3.11 8.08
CA LEU A 107 -0.64 2.56 9.01
C LEU A 107 0.03 2.19 10.35
N GLY A 108 -0.62 2.55 11.46
CA GLY A 108 -0.10 2.37 12.83
C GLY A 108 0.78 3.53 13.30
N GLN A 109 1.11 4.46 12.39
CA GLN A 109 1.83 5.69 12.69
C GLN A 109 0.93 6.90 12.37
N ASP A 110 1.27 7.69 11.35
CA ASP A 110 0.52 8.89 10.97
C ASP A 110 -0.82 8.59 10.28
N ASN A 111 -1.02 7.37 9.79
CA ASN A 111 -2.25 6.93 9.11
C ASN A 111 -2.68 7.89 7.98
N LEU A 112 -1.82 8.04 6.98
CA LEU A 112 -1.97 9.01 5.90
C LEU A 112 -2.97 8.50 4.85
N VAL A 113 -4.08 9.21 4.67
CA VAL A 113 -5.20 8.75 3.83
C VAL A 113 -4.96 9.05 2.36
N ASN A 114 -5.28 8.09 1.49
CA ASN A 114 -5.32 8.25 0.04
C ASN A 114 -6.76 8.15 -0.47
N LEU A 115 -7.18 9.13 -1.27
CA LEU A 115 -8.45 9.13 -1.99
C LEU A 115 -8.29 9.91 -3.30
N GLN A 116 -8.18 9.20 -4.42
CA GLN A 116 -7.83 9.81 -5.71
C GLN A 116 -8.74 9.28 -6.82
N ALA A 117 -9.18 10.16 -7.70
CA ALA A 117 -9.74 9.77 -8.99
C ALA A 117 -8.60 9.47 -9.96
N MET A 118 -8.78 8.50 -10.85
CA MET A 118 -7.77 8.14 -11.84
C MET A 118 -8.34 7.99 -13.24
N LYS A 119 -7.50 8.31 -14.23
CA LYS A 119 -7.75 8.03 -15.64
C LYS A 119 -6.66 7.10 -16.15
N ASN A 120 -7.08 6.01 -16.77
CA ASN A 120 -6.20 4.99 -17.30
C ASN A 120 -6.04 5.14 -18.82
N TRP A 121 -4.80 5.00 -19.26
CA TRP A 121 -4.42 4.76 -20.65
C TRP A 121 -3.63 3.46 -20.72
N GLU A 122 -3.23 3.05 -21.92
CA GLU A 122 -2.62 1.74 -22.17
C GLU A 122 -1.35 1.49 -21.35
N HIS A 123 -0.47 2.49 -21.25
CA HIS A 123 0.82 2.42 -20.57
C HIS A 123 1.03 3.47 -19.47
N PHE A 124 0.02 4.31 -19.22
CA PHE A 124 0.12 5.34 -18.19
C PHE A 124 -1.21 5.56 -17.49
N ARG A 125 -1.13 5.99 -16.24
CA ARG A 125 -2.27 6.38 -15.42
C ARG A 125 -1.98 7.73 -14.81
N VAL A 126 -2.97 8.61 -14.81
CA VAL A 126 -2.90 9.88 -14.07
C VAL A 126 -3.92 9.83 -12.94
N ARG A 127 -3.56 10.38 -11.79
CA ARG A 127 -4.34 10.41 -10.57
C ARG A 127 -4.41 11.84 -10.03
N ALA A 128 -5.51 12.19 -9.39
CA ALA A 128 -5.65 13.46 -8.69
C ALA A 128 -6.61 13.32 -7.50
N GLY A 129 -6.35 14.03 -6.42
CA GLY A 129 -7.18 14.02 -5.22
C GLY A 129 -6.34 14.17 -3.96
N VAL A 130 -6.66 13.37 -2.95
CA VAL A 130 -5.92 13.30 -1.68
C VAL A 130 -4.83 12.23 -1.78
N VAL A 131 -3.58 12.66 -1.68
CA VAL A 131 -2.36 11.85 -1.63
C VAL A 131 -1.76 12.05 -0.24
N ARG A 132 -1.61 10.99 0.55
CA ARG A 132 -1.04 11.04 1.91
C ARG A 132 -1.62 12.20 2.76
N SER A 133 -2.94 12.27 2.85
CA SER A 133 -3.73 13.31 3.56
C SER A 133 -3.58 14.75 3.04
N GLN A 134 -2.89 14.99 1.93
CA GLN A 134 -2.73 16.29 1.29
C GLN A 134 -3.32 16.28 -0.13
N PHE A 135 -3.68 17.45 -0.67
CA PHE A 135 -4.10 17.51 -2.07
C PHE A 135 -2.90 17.33 -3.00
N GLY A 136 -3.07 16.56 -4.08
CA GLY A 136 -1.98 16.26 -5.01
C GLY A 136 -2.43 15.62 -6.31
N ILE A 137 -1.43 15.39 -7.16
CA ILE A 137 -1.52 14.71 -8.45
C ILE A 137 -0.51 13.57 -8.50
N GLY A 138 -0.85 12.51 -9.22
CA GLY A 138 0.00 11.34 -9.37
C GLY A 138 0.06 10.86 -10.81
N ALA A 139 1.14 10.19 -11.17
CA ALA A 139 1.30 9.51 -12.44
C ALA A 139 1.96 8.15 -12.24
N ASP A 140 1.43 7.12 -12.90
CA ASP A 140 2.02 5.79 -12.96
C ASP A 140 2.38 5.46 -14.40
N ALA A 141 3.64 5.16 -14.68
CA ALA A 141 4.11 4.68 -15.98
C ALA A 141 4.38 3.17 -15.91
N MET A 142 3.69 2.41 -16.76
CA MET A 142 3.83 0.95 -16.87
C MET A 142 4.79 0.63 -18.02
N LEU A 143 5.99 0.17 -17.68
CA LEU A 143 7.07 -0.13 -18.62
C LEU A 143 7.33 -1.65 -18.72
N PHE A 144 7.99 -2.06 -19.81
CA PHE A 144 8.44 -3.44 -20.04
C PHE A 144 7.34 -4.50 -19.82
N ASP A 145 6.21 -4.36 -20.51
CA ASP A 145 5.04 -5.26 -20.37
C ASP A 145 4.47 -5.29 -18.95
N ARG A 146 4.45 -4.12 -18.28
CA ARG A 146 3.96 -3.93 -16.90
C ARG A 146 4.81 -4.63 -15.83
N ARG A 147 6.02 -5.09 -16.18
CA ARG A 147 6.99 -5.64 -15.21
C ARG A 147 7.65 -4.56 -14.36
N PHE A 148 7.66 -3.32 -14.85
CA PHE A 148 8.15 -2.18 -14.10
C PHE A 148 7.08 -1.10 -14.03
N LEU A 149 6.75 -0.65 -12.82
CA LEU A 149 5.90 0.52 -12.59
C LEU A 149 6.74 1.64 -12.00
N LEU A 150 6.79 2.78 -12.67
CA LEU A 150 7.28 4.03 -12.09
C LEU A 150 6.09 4.83 -11.57
N ASN A 151 6.17 5.27 -10.32
CA ASN A 151 5.15 6.05 -9.65
C ASN A 151 5.74 7.41 -9.27
N LEU A 152 5.04 8.47 -9.64
CA LEU A 152 5.38 9.85 -9.33
C LEU A 152 4.17 10.47 -8.63
N ASP A 153 4.34 10.98 -7.43
CA ASP A 153 3.27 11.64 -6.67
C ASP A 153 3.75 13.02 -6.22
N ALA A 154 3.06 14.09 -6.62
CA ALA A 154 3.33 15.46 -6.21
C ALA A 154 2.14 15.98 -5.39
N TYR A 155 2.39 16.40 -4.15
CA TYR A 155 1.32 16.73 -3.20
C TYR A 155 1.77 17.78 -2.19
N ASP A 156 0.80 18.26 -1.41
CA ASP A 156 0.91 19.43 -0.53
C ASP A 156 1.14 20.73 -1.32
N THR A 157 0.23 21.68 -1.15
CA THR A 157 0.24 22.95 -1.90
C THR A 157 0.99 24.05 -1.18
N ARG A 158 1.26 23.87 0.12
CA ARG A 158 1.95 24.85 0.96
C ARG A 158 3.45 24.56 1.01
N ASP A 159 3.78 23.28 1.03
CA ASP A 159 5.14 22.77 1.05
C ASP A 159 5.26 21.62 0.05
N PRO A 160 5.53 21.90 -1.24
CA PRO A 160 5.45 20.91 -2.31
C PRO A 160 6.36 19.71 -2.06
N LYS A 161 5.75 18.52 -2.01
CA LYS A 161 6.44 17.23 -1.86
C LYS A 161 6.39 16.45 -3.16
N LEU A 162 7.49 15.75 -3.48
CA LEU A 162 7.58 14.86 -4.64
C LEU A 162 8.06 13.48 -4.24
N ASP A 163 7.25 12.46 -4.46
CA ASP A 163 7.63 11.05 -4.29
C ASP A 163 7.93 10.43 -5.66
N VAL A 164 9.01 9.65 -5.73
CA VAL A 164 9.46 8.92 -6.92
C VAL A 164 9.78 7.47 -6.53
N LEU A 165 8.90 6.54 -6.91
CA LEU A 165 9.02 5.12 -6.54
C LEU A 165 9.00 4.23 -7.78
N GLY A 166 9.99 3.34 -7.89
CA GLY A 166 10.00 2.25 -8.86
C GLY A 166 9.53 0.95 -8.22
N ARG A 167 8.72 0.18 -8.94
CA ARG A 167 8.25 -1.16 -8.54
C ARG A 167 8.60 -2.18 -9.61
N VAL A 168 9.25 -3.27 -9.21
CA VAL A 168 9.59 -4.41 -10.08
C VAL A 168 8.68 -5.57 -9.74
N MET A 169 7.85 -6.00 -10.70
CA MET A 169 6.90 -7.08 -10.54
C MET A 169 7.56 -8.44 -10.77
N PHE A 170 7.26 -9.38 -9.89
CA PHE A 170 7.68 -10.79 -9.96
C PHE A 170 6.46 -11.70 -10.13
N PRO A 171 6.66 -12.97 -10.57
CA PRO A 171 5.58 -13.95 -10.65
C PRO A 171 4.84 -14.11 -9.30
N GLY A 172 3.53 -14.33 -9.37
CA GLY A 172 2.68 -14.44 -8.18
C GLY A 172 2.27 -13.11 -7.55
N ASP A 173 2.35 -12.01 -8.33
CA ASP A 173 1.90 -10.67 -7.95
C ASP A 173 2.66 -10.04 -6.76
N PHE A 174 3.84 -10.58 -6.47
CA PHE A 174 4.81 -9.95 -5.56
C PHE A 174 5.61 -8.89 -6.29
N TYR A 175 6.05 -7.88 -5.56
CA TYR A 175 6.93 -6.85 -6.11
C TYR A 175 7.91 -6.36 -5.06
N LEU A 176 9.07 -5.92 -5.55
CA LEU A 176 9.99 -5.09 -4.78
C LEU A 176 9.85 -3.65 -5.24
N LEU A 177 10.07 -2.73 -4.33
CA LEU A 177 10.08 -1.31 -4.64
C LEU A 177 11.32 -0.64 -4.09
N GLY A 178 11.67 0.48 -4.71
CA GLY A 178 12.70 1.37 -4.23
C GLY A 178 12.55 2.75 -4.83
N GLY A 179 13.05 3.75 -4.13
CA GLY A 179 13.02 5.12 -4.60
C GLY A 179 13.21 6.11 -3.48
N TYR A 180 12.60 7.28 -3.64
CA TYR A 180 12.68 8.37 -2.69
C TYR A 180 11.30 8.96 -2.47
N ARG A 181 10.97 9.26 -1.22
CA ARG A 181 9.86 10.12 -0.86
C ARG A 181 10.41 11.51 -0.51
N ASP A 182 9.62 12.53 -0.78
CA ASP A 182 9.97 13.94 -0.56
C ASP A 182 11.34 14.35 -1.16
N VAL A 183 11.48 14.26 -2.47
CA VAL A 183 12.72 14.59 -3.20
C VAL A 183 12.97 16.12 -3.28
N THR A 184 11.98 16.91 -2.88
CA THR A 184 11.93 18.36 -3.00
C THR A 184 12.79 19.09 -1.97
N ASP A 185 12.91 18.54 -0.75
CA ASP A 185 13.84 19.03 0.26
C ASP A 185 14.95 17.99 0.50
N THR A 186 16.20 18.44 0.57
CA THR A 186 17.35 17.54 0.79
C THR A 186 17.43 17.06 2.23
N ASP A 187 16.88 17.84 3.18
CA ASP A 187 16.90 17.51 4.61
C ASP A 187 15.80 16.51 4.99
N ASP A 188 14.68 16.47 4.26
CA ASP A 188 13.54 15.56 4.48
C ASP A 188 13.47 14.39 3.48
N ARG A 189 14.45 14.30 2.56
CA ARG A 189 14.49 13.25 1.56
C ARG A 189 14.57 11.88 2.21
N MET A 190 13.58 11.04 1.93
CA MET A 190 13.46 9.72 2.51
C MET A 190 13.73 8.62 1.47
N PRO A 191 14.95 8.06 1.40
CA PRO A 191 15.20 6.88 0.58
C PRO A 191 14.46 5.68 1.15
N VAL A 192 13.71 5.00 0.30
CA VAL A 192 12.91 3.84 0.70
C VAL A 192 13.24 2.63 -0.15
N ILE A 193 13.23 1.47 0.51
CA ILE A 193 13.14 0.16 -0.13
C ILE A 193 11.95 -0.57 0.46
N GLY A 194 11.37 -1.50 -0.29
CA GLY A 194 10.19 -2.18 0.18
C GLY A 194 9.84 -3.42 -0.61
N ALA A 195 8.85 -4.14 -0.10
CA ALA A 195 8.25 -5.27 -0.75
C ALA A 195 6.75 -5.22 -0.56
N GLY A 196 6.02 -5.72 -1.55
CA GLY A 196 4.58 -5.78 -1.47
C GLY A 196 3.99 -6.92 -2.26
N LYS A 197 2.70 -7.12 -2.04
CA LYS A 197 1.88 -8.06 -2.77
C LYS A 197 0.60 -7.40 -3.24
N ARG A 198 0.21 -7.80 -4.43
CA ARG A 198 -0.98 -7.35 -5.13
C ARG A 198 -1.98 -8.51 -5.21
N PHE A 199 -3.25 -8.22 -4.94
CA PHE A 199 -4.35 -9.20 -4.88
C PHE A 199 -5.52 -8.82 -5.80
#